data_AF-A0A7S2CLD0-F1
#
_entry.id   AF-A0A7S2CLD0-F1
#
_cell.length_a   1.000
_cell.length_b   1.000
_cell.length_c   1.000
_cell.angle_alpha   90.00
_cell.angle_beta   90.00
_cell.angle_gamma   90.00
#
_symmetry.space_group_name_H-M   'P 1'
#
loop_
_entity.id
_entity.type
_entity.pdbx_description
1 polymer ?
#
loop_
_entity_poly.entity_id
_entity_poly.type
_entity_poly.pdbx_seq_one_letter_code
_entity_poly.pdbx_strand_id
1 'polypeptide(L)'
;MEDQKAATVRLCPVCRVTANYVIPAARIPRDRLQKEAIISEYRNAISRKPCRNFSRDGSCPFGSSCFYAHLKPDGTPADPIEIPRFRLAQDGSSHSVKEVTLSSFFDDRSPQGFT
;
A
#
# COMPACT_ATOMS: atom_id res chain seq x y z
N MET A 1 24.57 -3.18 26.93
CA MET A 1 23.74 -4.37 26.61
C MET A 1 22.47 -3.79 26.00
N GLU A 2 22.52 -3.47 24.71
CA GLU A 2 21.45 -2.76 24.01
C GLU A 2 20.80 -3.71 23.03
N ASP A 3 19.56 -4.07 23.36
CA ASP A 3 18.66 -4.90 22.59
C ASP A 3 18.43 -4.28 21.21
N GLN A 4 19.12 -4.82 20.19
CA GLN A 4 18.81 -4.58 18.79
C GLN A 4 17.38 -5.03 18.54
N LYS A 5 16.46 -4.07 18.56
CA LYS A 5 15.05 -4.27 18.26
C LYS A 5 14.92 -4.55 16.76
N ALA A 6 15.23 -5.79 16.38
CA ALA A 6 15.07 -6.31 15.03
C ALA A 6 13.62 -6.10 14.62
N ALA A 7 13.39 -5.11 13.75
CA ALA A 7 12.09 -4.93 13.14
C ALA A 7 11.70 -6.27 12.50
N THR A 8 10.60 -6.88 12.93
CA THR A 8 10.02 -8.08 12.32
C THR A 8 9.53 -7.71 10.92
N VAL A 9 10.46 -7.51 9.98
CA VAL A 9 10.16 -7.14 8.61
C VAL A 9 9.58 -8.38 7.95
N ARG A 10 8.30 -8.31 7.55
CA ARG A 10 7.64 -9.34 6.75
C ARG A 10 8.22 -9.34 5.33
N LEU A 11 9.45 -9.84 5.21
CA LEU A 11 10.15 -10.00 3.94
C LEU A 11 9.66 -11.26 3.24
N CYS A 12 9.59 -11.21 1.92
CA CYS A 12 9.37 -12.42 1.14
C CYS A 12 10.54 -13.41 1.33
N PRO A 13 10.30 -14.68 1.69
CA PRO A 13 11.37 -15.65 1.94
C PRO A 13 12.21 -15.96 0.69
N VAL A 14 11.66 -15.74 -0.52
CA VAL A 14 12.32 -16.05 -1.80
C VAL A 14 13.24 -14.91 -2.26
N CYS A 15 12.81 -13.67 -2.11
CA CYS A 15 13.51 -12.53 -2.73
C CYS A 15 13.86 -11.39 -1.77
N ARG A 16 13.53 -11.51 -0.48
CA ARG A 16 13.83 -10.52 0.57
C ARG A 16 13.37 -9.09 0.28
N VAL A 17 12.36 -8.94 -0.59
CA VAL A 17 11.70 -7.65 -0.87
C VAL A 17 10.52 -7.49 0.09
N THR A 18 10.28 -6.26 0.53
CA THR A 18 9.13 -5.87 1.34
C THR A 18 7.84 -5.99 0.52
N ALA A 19 6.82 -6.63 1.11
CA ALA A 19 5.49 -6.72 0.51
C ALA A 19 4.48 -6.03 1.44
N ASN A 20 3.77 -5.03 0.92
CA ASN A 20 2.77 -4.27 1.68
C ASN A 20 1.39 -4.95 1.70
N TYR A 21 1.28 -6.15 1.14
CA TYR A 21 0.02 -6.89 0.99
C TYR A 21 0.28 -8.40 1.03
N VAL A 22 -0.76 -9.16 1.38
CA VAL A 22 -0.72 -10.63 1.44
C VAL A 22 -1.50 -11.19 0.26
N ILE A 23 -0.88 -12.14 -0.44
CA ILE A 23 -1.55 -12.95 -1.46
C ILE A 23 -1.80 -14.34 -0.88
N PRO A 24 -3.06 -14.78 -0.78
CA PRO A 24 -3.36 -16.15 -0.40
C PRO A 24 -2.88 -17.11 -1.51
N ALA A 25 -2.04 -18.07 -1.15
CA ALA A 25 -1.56 -19.12 -2.04
C ALA A 25 -1.52 -20.45 -1.28
N ALA A 26 -1.92 -21.54 -1.94
CA ALA A 26 -1.94 -22.87 -1.32
C ALA A 26 -0.53 -23.43 -1.05
N ARG A 27 0.48 -22.94 -1.78
CA ARG A 27 1.89 -23.32 -1.58
C ARG A 27 2.78 -22.09 -1.67
N ILE A 28 3.87 -22.10 -0.91
CA ILE A 28 4.90 -21.05 -0.95
C ILE A 28 5.69 -21.18 -2.25
N PRO A 29 5.86 -20.11 -3.03
CA PRO A 29 6.64 -20.16 -4.26
C PRO A 29 8.10 -20.50 -3.98
N ARG A 30 8.71 -21.34 -4.81
CA ARG A 30 10.15 -21.69 -4.70
C ARG A 30 11.05 -20.76 -5.51
N ASP A 31 10.54 -20.29 -6.65
CA ASP A 31 11.27 -19.48 -7.61
C ASP A 31 10.62 -18.10 -7.81
N ARG A 32 11.41 -17.13 -8.30
CA ARG A 32 10.91 -15.79 -8.62
C ARG A 32 9.84 -15.79 -9.71
N LEU A 33 9.99 -16.62 -10.73
CA LEU A 33 9.01 -16.74 -11.82
C LEU A 33 7.65 -17.24 -11.32
N GLN A 34 7.66 -18.26 -10.46
CA GLN A 34 6.44 -18.78 -9.85
C GLN A 34 5.77 -17.73 -8.95
N LYS A 35 6.57 -16.96 -8.20
CA LYS A 35 6.06 -15.83 -7.41
C LYS A 35 5.41 -14.77 -8.31
N GLU A 36 6.05 -14.39 -9.40
CA GLU A 36 5.52 -13.39 -10.35
C GLU A 36 4.23 -13.85 -11.01
N ALA A 37 4.15 -15.13 -11.40
CA ALA A 37 2.92 -15.74 -11.92
C ALA A 37 1.77 -15.62 -10.92
N ILE A 38 1.96 -16.06 -9.66
CA ILE A 38 0.94 -15.98 -8.60
C ILE A 38 0.50 -14.54 -8.35
N ILE A 39 1.45 -13.59 -8.31
CA ILE A 39 1.14 -12.16 -8.12
C ILE A 39 0.29 -11.64 -9.27
N SER A 40 0.66 -11.94 -10.51
CA SER A 40 -0.03 -11.48 -11.70
C SER A 40 -1.46 -12.03 -11.80
N GLU A 41 -1.63 -13.33 -11.52
CA GLU A 41 -2.91 -14.00 -11.54
C GLU A 41 -3.85 -13.44 -10.46
N TYR A 42 -3.35 -13.29 -9.24
CA TYR A 42 -4.12 -12.71 -8.15
C TYR A 42 -4.55 -11.27 -8.42
N ARG A 43 -3.63 -10.44 -8.95
CA ARG A 43 -3.96 -9.06 -9.34
C ARG A 43 -5.02 -9.01 -10.42
N ASN A 44 -4.94 -9.86 -11.44
CA ASN A 44 -5.94 -9.95 -12.50
C ASN A 44 -7.30 -10.42 -11.98
N ALA A 45 -7.32 -11.38 -11.06
CA ALA A 45 -8.56 -11.85 -10.44
C ALA A 45 -9.23 -10.76 -9.59
N ILE A 46 -8.45 -9.96 -8.86
CA ILE A 46 -8.97 -8.89 -7.99
C ILE A 46 -9.36 -7.64 -8.76
N SER A 47 -8.65 -7.30 -9.84
CA SER A 47 -8.96 -6.12 -10.66
C SER A 47 -10.32 -6.19 -11.35
N ARG A 48 -10.97 -7.36 -11.35
CA ARG A 48 -12.33 -7.56 -11.85
C ARG A 48 -13.39 -7.44 -10.76
N LYS A 49 -13.00 -7.54 -9.48
CA LYS A 49 -13.93 -7.46 -8.35
C LYS A 49 -14.16 -5.99 -7.98
N PRO A 50 -15.41 -5.54 -7.81
CA PRO A 50 -15.70 -4.16 -7.46
C PRO A 50 -15.12 -3.80 -6.09
N CYS A 51 -14.50 -2.63 -5.98
CA CYS A 51 -13.99 -2.10 -4.73
C CYS A 51 -15.16 -1.66 -3.85
N ARG A 52 -15.29 -2.32 -2.70
CA ARG A 52 -16.36 -2.03 -1.74
C ARG A 52 -16.31 -0.59 -1.21
N ASN A 53 -15.12 -0.01 -1.04
CA ASN A 53 -15.00 1.34 -0.51
C ASN A 53 -15.40 2.39 -1.55
N PHE A 54 -14.89 2.24 -2.77
CA PHE A 54 -15.24 3.12 -3.89
C PHE A 54 -16.73 3.04 -4.24
N SER A 55 -17.30 1.83 -4.26
CA SER A 55 -18.72 1.64 -4.56
C SER A 55 -19.66 2.25 -3.51
N ARG A 56 -19.21 2.44 -2.27
CA ARG A 56 -20.02 3.02 -1.19
C ARG A 56 -19.93 4.54 -1.14
N ASP A 57 -18.70 5.05 -1.15
CA ASP A 57 -18.43 6.45 -0.82
C ASP A 57 -17.95 7.26 -2.05
N GLY A 58 -17.81 6.62 -3.22
CA GLY A 58 -17.16 7.21 -4.40
C GLY A 58 -15.66 7.47 -4.21
N SER A 59 -15.09 7.03 -3.08
CA SER A 59 -13.70 7.26 -2.71
C SER A 59 -13.10 6.04 -2.02
N CYS A 60 -11.83 5.77 -2.32
CA CYS A 60 -11.08 4.66 -1.76
C CYS A 60 -9.84 5.19 -1.03
N PRO A 61 -9.63 4.86 0.27
CA PRO A 61 -8.48 5.36 1.04
C PRO A 61 -7.13 4.85 0.49
N PHE A 62 -7.18 3.76 -0.29
CA PHE A 62 -6.02 3.21 -0.97
C PHE A 62 -5.68 3.95 -2.28
N GLY A 63 -6.61 4.71 -2.85
CA GLY A 63 -6.38 5.45 -4.10
C GLY A 63 -5.87 4.55 -5.22
N SER A 64 -4.78 4.97 -5.87
CA SER A 64 -4.11 4.22 -6.95
C SER A 64 -3.44 2.91 -6.51
N SER A 65 -3.25 2.67 -5.20
CA SER A 65 -2.71 1.41 -4.70
C SER A 65 -3.78 0.34 -4.45
N CYS A 66 -5.06 0.63 -4.70
CA CYS A 66 -6.13 -0.37 -4.62
C CYS A 66 -6.05 -1.35 -5.79
N PHE A 67 -6.06 -2.66 -5.53
CA PHE A 67 -6.09 -3.66 -6.59
C PHE A 67 -7.50 -3.98 -7.11
N TYR A 68 -8.56 -3.56 -6.40
CA TYR A 68 -9.95 -3.81 -6.77
C TYR A 68 -10.44 -2.81 -7.82
N ALA A 69 -11.45 -3.20 -8.60
CA ALA A 69 -12.04 -2.38 -9.63
C ALA A 69 -12.77 -1.16 -9.02
N HIS A 70 -12.31 0.05 -9.28
CA HIS A 70 -13.10 1.25 -9.04
C HIS A 70 -14.08 1.42 -10.20
N LEU A 71 -15.38 1.14 -9.98
CA LEU A 71 -16.42 1.26 -11.00
C LEU A 71 -17.34 2.42 -10.64
N LYS A 72 -17.60 3.31 -11.61
CA LYS A 72 -18.59 4.39 -11.53
C LYS A 72 -20.01 3.76 -11.44
N PRO A 73 -21.05 4.54 -11.06
CA PRO A 73 -22.43 4.06 -11.04
C PRO A 73 -22.88 3.46 -12.38
N ASP A 74 -22.33 3.97 -13.48
CA ASP A 74 -22.60 3.49 -14.85
C ASP A 74 -21.88 2.19 -15.21
N GLY A 75 -21.14 1.58 -14.27
CA GLY A 75 -20.36 0.35 -14.48
C GLY A 75 -19.04 0.55 -15.23
N THR A 76 -18.73 1.77 -15.65
CA THR A 76 -17.45 2.11 -16.28
C THR A 76 -16.32 2.19 -15.26
N PRO A 77 -15.08 1.80 -15.60
CA PRO A 77 -13.95 1.99 -14.69
C PRO A 77 -13.74 3.48 -14.42
N ALA A 78 -13.53 3.81 -13.14
CA ALA A 78 -13.11 5.14 -12.74
C ALA A 78 -11.69 5.39 -13.24
N ASP A 79 -11.46 6.62 -13.72
CA ASP A 79 -10.11 7.07 -14.07
C ASP A 79 -9.21 6.91 -12.84
N PRO A 80 -7.91 6.57 -13.01
CA PRO A 80 -7.01 6.40 -11.89
C PRO A 80 -7.07 7.63 -10.99
N ILE A 81 -7.56 7.45 -9.76
CA ILE A 81 -7.69 8.55 -8.82
C ILE A 81 -6.27 8.92 -8.40
N GLU A 82 -5.74 9.99 -8.98
CA GLU A 82 -4.59 10.69 -8.43
C GLU A 82 -5.05 11.38 -7.16
N ILE A 83 -5.09 10.65 -6.04
CA ILE A 83 -5.28 11.27 -4.73
C ILE A 83 -3.91 11.85 -4.37
N PRO A 84 -3.71 13.18 -4.40
CA PRO A 84 -2.50 13.76 -3.87
C PRO A 84 -2.55 13.49 -2.37
N ARG A 85 -1.65 12.65 -1.84
CA ARG A 85 -1.60 12.41 -0.40
C ARG A 85 -1.03 13.65 0.27
N PHE A 86 -1.87 14.47 0.87
CA PHE A 86 -1.40 15.66 1.58
C PHE A 86 -0.84 15.27 2.95
N ARG A 87 0.41 15.66 3.22
CA ARG A 87 0.95 15.68 4.59
C ARG A 87 0.64 17.05 5.18
N LEU A 88 -0.03 17.08 6.32
CA LEU A 88 -0.04 18.26 7.18
C LEU A 88 1.29 18.31 7.93
N ALA A 89 2.04 19.39 7.74
CA ALA A 89 3.17 19.73 8.58
C ALA A 89 2.67 20.39 9.89
N GLN A 90 3.54 20.44 10.90
CA GLN A 90 3.21 20.98 12.24
C GLN A 90 2.83 22.47 12.21
N ASP A 91 3.28 23.21 11.20
CA ASP A 91 2.95 24.62 10.96
C ASP A 91 1.59 24.82 10.26
N GLY A 92 0.84 23.74 10.02
CA GLY A 92 -0.46 23.78 9.35
C GLY A 92 -0.36 23.84 7.82
N SER A 93 0.84 23.82 7.25
CA SER A 93 1.01 23.75 5.81
C SER A 93 0.71 22.34 5.28
N SER A 94 0.03 22.26 4.13
CA SER A 94 -0.30 20.97 3.49
C SER A 94 0.54 20.79 2.23
N HIS A 95 1.37 19.74 2.21
CA HIS A 95 2.21 19.40 1.06
C HIS A 95 1.69 18.12 0.41
N SER A 96 1.42 18.15 -0.90
CA SER A 96 1.09 16.94 -1.67
C SER A 96 2.33 16.04 -1.79
N VAL A 97 2.33 14.90 -1.10
CA VAL A 97 3.40 13.92 -1.11
C VAL A 97 3.08 12.82 -2.11
N LYS A 98 3.98 12.62 -3.09
CA LYS A 98 3.84 11.62 -4.16
C LYS A 98 4.07 10.18 -3.68
N GLU A 99 4.83 9.98 -2.59
CA GLU A 99 5.12 8.66 -2.04
C GLU A 99 5.22 8.72 -0.52
N VAL A 100 4.33 7.99 0.16
CA VAL A 100 4.34 7.88 1.63
C VAL A 100 4.87 6.49 1.98
N THR A 101 6.17 6.42 2.26
CA THR A 101 6.79 5.23 2.85
C THR A 101 6.73 5.34 4.38
N LEU A 102 6.53 4.21 5.05
CA LEU A 102 6.52 4.16 6.53
C LEU A 102 7.82 4.73 7.14
N SER A 103 8.94 4.66 6.41
CA SER A 103 10.23 5.26 6.75
C SER A 103 10.10 6.76 7.03
N SER A 104 9.34 7.48 6.18
CA SER A 104 9.19 8.92 6.29
C SER A 104 8.46 9.39 7.56
N PHE A 105 7.74 8.51 8.28
CA PHE A 105 7.13 8.85 9.57
C PHE A 105 8.09 8.70 10.74
N PHE A 106 9.15 7.90 10.58
CA PHE A 106 10.17 7.74 11.63
C PHE A 106 11.22 8.85 11.57
N ASP A 107 11.44 9.46 10.40
CA ASP A 107 12.39 10.57 10.21
C ASP A 107 11.91 11.90 10.82
N ASP A 108 10.60 12.09 11.03
CA ASP A 108 10.02 13.34 11.56
C ASP A 108 9.95 13.39 13.09
N ARG A 109 10.38 12.33 13.79
CA ARG A 109 10.61 12.39 15.24
C ARG A 109 11.98 13.00 15.54
N SER A 110 12.16 14.26 15.13
CA SER A 110 13.10 15.11 15.87
C SER A 110 12.50 15.34 17.25
N PRO A 111 13.25 15.15 18.35
CA PRO A 111 12.71 15.28 19.69
C PRO A 111 12.25 16.72 19.92
N GLN A 112 10.93 16.92 19.98
CA GLN A 112 10.36 18.11 20.62
C GLN A 112 10.84 18.04 22.08
N GLY A 113 11.85 18.85 22.40
CA GLY A 113 12.41 18.96 23.73
C GLY A 113 11.32 19.35 24.72
N PHE A 114 11.12 18.52 25.72
CA PHE A 114 10.35 18.88 26.90
C PHE A 114 11.35 19.48 27.90
N THR A 115 11.31 20.81 28.06
CA THR A 115 11.79 21.48 29.28
C THR A 115 10.61 22.16 29.93
#